data_AF-A0A370KA37-F1
#
_entry.id   AF-A0A370KA37-F1
#
_cell.length_a   1.000
_cell.length_b   1.000
_cell.length_c   1.000
_cell.angle_alpha   90.00
_cell.angle_beta   90.00
_cell.angle_gamma   90.00
#
_symmetry.space_group_name_H-M   'P 1'
#
loop_
_entity.id
_entity.type
_entity.pdbx_description
1 polymer ?
#
loop_
_entity_poly.entity_id
_entity_poly.type
_entity_poly.pdbx_seq_one_letter_code
_entity_poly.pdbx_strand_id
1 'polypeptide(L)' 'MKFLGPYADRVAAELAEGYVVGTCVGDCVIEHGTMIRGVIRRTGEQQWSDGDGHDLTVMVEDFDLDEAGLRNWATAVE' A
#
# COMPACT_ATOMS: atom_id res chain seq x y z
N MET A 1 8.58 -0.77 7.43
CA MET A 1 7.36 -0.63 6.62
C MET A 1 7.62 0.46 5.60
N LYS A 2 7.49 0.15 4.32
CA LYS A 2 7.88 1.02 3.21
C LYS A 2 6.76 1.10 2.19
N PHE A 3 6.42 2.31 1.78
CA PHE A 3 5.50 2.53 0.68
C PHE A 3 6.22 2.23 -0.64
N LEU A 4 5.70 1.29 -1.42
CA LEU A 4 6.29 0.82 -2.67
C LEU A 4 5.74 1.55 -3.90
N GLY A 5 4.86 2.51 -3.66
CA GLY A 5 4.45 3.50 -4.63
C GLY A 5 3.03 3.28 -5.15
N PRO A 6 2.47 4.32 -5.78
CA PRO A 6 1.27 4.19 -6.57
C PRO A 6 1.63 3.65 -7.96
N TYR A 7 0.90 2.62 -8.38
CA TYR A 7 0.81 2.08 -9.73
C TYR A 7 -0.50 2.57 -10.35
N ALA A 8 -0.52 3.83 -10.80
CA ALA A 8 -1.73 4.59 -11.11
C ALA A 8 -2.62 4.79 -9.87
N ASP A 9 -3.81 4.20 -9.84
CA ASP A 9 -4.76 4.26 -8.71
C ASP A 9 -4.48 3.17 -7.65
N ARG A 10 -3.60 2.22 -7.98
CA ARG A 10 -3.26 1.09 -7.13
C ARG A 10 -2.06 1.42 -6.29
N VAL A 11 -1.96 0.88 -5.09
CA VAL A 11 -0.87 1.14 -4.16
C VAL A 11 -0.35 -0.15 -3.55
N ALA A 12 0.94 -0.17 -3.23
CA ALA A 12 1.56 -1.27 -2.54
C ALA A 12 2.43 -0.79 -1.38
N ALA A 13 2.51 -1.59 -0.32
CA ALA A 13 3.36 -1.36 0.81
C ALA A 13 3.97 -2.66 1.34
N GLU A 14 5.24 -2.60 1.73
CA GLU A 14 5.87 -3.60 2.57
C GLU A 14 5.55 -3.27 4.04
N LEU A 15 4.77 -4.11 4.70
CA LEU A 15 4.43 -4.00 6.12
C LEU A 15 5.15 -5.10 6.93
N ALA A 16 5.01 -5.07 8.25
CA ALA A 16 5.66 -6.04 9.13
C ALA A 16 5.22 -7.49 8.89
N GLU A 17 4.01 -7.69 8.36
CA GLU A 17 3.43 -9.01 8.08
C GLU A 17 3.63 -9.49 6.64
N GLY A 18 4.12 -8.64 5.73
CA GLY A 18 4.25 -8.97 4.31
C GLY A 18 3.89 -7.80 3.41
N TYR A 19 3.62 -8.09 2.14
CA TYR A 19 3.22 -7.07 1.18
C TYR A 19 1.70 -6.91 1.16
N VAL A 20 1.25 -5.66 1.29
CA VAL A 20 -0.16 -5.29 1.16
C VAL A 20 -0.34 -4.47 -0.11
N VAL A 21 -1.36 -4.83 -0.86
CA VAL A 21 -1.73 -4.17 -2.10
C VAL A 21 -3.20 -3.79 -2.10
N GLY A 22 -3.51 -2.75 -2.85
CA GLY A 22 -4.88 -2.28 -2.95
C GLY A 22 -5.01 -1.04 -3.80
N THR A 23 -6.06 -0.29 -3.55
CA THR A 23 -6.40 0.93 -4.28
C THR A 23 -6.42 2.12 -3.35
N CYS A 24 -5.79 3.24 -3.73
CA CYS A 24 -5.90 4.46 -2.94
C CYS A 24 -7.28 5.09 -3.10
N VAL A 25 -7.86 5.55 -1.99
CA VAL A 25 -9.10 6.33 -2.02
C VAL A 25 -8.74 7.80 -1.92
N GLY A 26 -8.91 8.53 -3.03
CA GLY A 26 -8.59 9.95 -3.11
C GLY A 26 -7.14 10.22 -3.52
N ASP A 27 -6.58 11.33 -3.07
CA ASP A 27 -5.22 11.74 -3.42
C ASP A 27 -4.17 10.89 -2.70
N CYS A 28 -3.34 10.18 -3.48
CA CYS A 28 -2.21 9.44 -2.95
C CYS A 28 -1.04 10.40 -2.63
N VAL A 29 -1.09 11.00 -1.45
CA VAL A 29 -0.15 12.04 -0.98
C VAL A 29 1.21 11.50 -0.48
N ILE A 30 1.35 10.18 -0.35
CA ILE A 30 2.59 9.55 0.12
C ILE A 30 3.48 9.21 -1.09
N GLU A 31 4.73 9.65 -1.06
CA GLU A 31 5.68 9.40 -2.15
C GLU A 31 6.28 7.98 -2.09
N HIS A 32 6.58 7.40 -3.26
CA HIS A 32 7.29 6.12 -3.34
C HIS A 32 8.58 6.13 -2.52
N GLY A 33 8.78 5.05 -1.75
CA GLY A 33 9.94 4.88 -0.89
C GLY A 33 9.79 5.48 0.49
N THR A 34 8.73 6.25 0.73
CA THR A 34 8.42 6.82 2.05
C THR A 34 8.22 5.73 3.08
N MET A 35 8.75 5.99 4.29
CA MET A 35 8.56 5.09 5.42
C MET A 35 7.15 5.26 5.99
N ILE A 36 6.40 4.16 6.03
CA ILE A 36 5.11 4.11 6.71
C ILE A 36 5.40 3.98 8.21
N ARG A 37 4.86 4.90 9.00
CA ARG A 37 5.00 4.97 10.46
C ARG A 37 3.80 4.39 11.19
N GLY A 38 2.62 4.48 10.60
CA GLY A 38 1.38 3.99 11.17
C GLY A 38 0.57 3.19 10.16
N VAL A 39 -0.06 2.12 10.64
CA VAL A 39 -1.04 1.34 9.89
C VAL A 39 -2.23 1.10 10.79
N ILE A 40 -3.40 1.61 10.39
CA ILE A 40 -4.68 1.33 11.03
C ILE A 40 -5.45 0.39 10.12
N ARG A 41 -5.88 -0.76 10.64
CA ARG A 41 -6.58 -1.77 9.86
C ARG A 41 -8.05 -1.80 10.19
N ARG A 42 -8.88 -1.85 9.15
CA ARG A 42 -10.32 -2.03 9.20
C ARG A 42 -10.70 -3.13 8.21
N THR A 43 -11.94 -3.61 8.30
CA THR A 43 -12.43 -4.64 7.37
C THR A 43 -12.52 -4.07 5.96
N GLY A 44 -11.65 -4.55 5.05
CA GLY A 44 -11.59 -4.12 3.65
C GLY A 44 -10.85 -2.80 3.38
N GLU A 45 -10.41 -2.10 4.42
CA GLU A 45 -9.76 -0.79 4.33
C GLU A 45 -8.58 -0.70 5.29
N GLN A 46 -7.49 -0.07 4.87
CA GLN A 46 -6.39 0.33 5.74
C GLN A 46 -6.10 1.81 5.60
N GLN A 47 -5.67 2.44 6.69
CA GLN A 47 -5.12 3.79 6.67
C GLN A 47 -3.63 3.70 6.97
N TRP A 48 -2.81 4.18 6.06
CA TRP A 48 -1.36 4.24 6.19
C TRP A 48 -0.95 5.68 6.48
N SER A 49 -0.01 5.87 7.39
CA SER A 49 0.47 7.21 7.78
C SER A 49 1.97 7.28 7.68
N ASP A 50 2.48 8.37 7.12
CA ASP A 50 3.91 8.65 7.03
C ASP A 50 4.41 9.42 8.28
N GLY A 51 5.70 9.78 8.31
CA GLY A 51 6.30 10.55 9.41
C GLY A 51 6.02 12.05 9.37
N ASP A 52 5.63 12.59 8.21
CA ASP A 52 5.28 13.99 7.99
C ASP A 52 3.82 14.30 8.36
N GLY A 53 3.03 13.26 8.62
CA GLY A 53 1.63 13.38 9.04
C GLY A 53 0.63 13.23 7.91
N HIS A 54 1.06 12.80 6.71
CA HIS A 54 0.14 12.44 5.64
C HIS A 54 -0.51 11.09 5.93
N ASP A 55 -1.82 11.01 5.66
CA ASP A 55 -2.58 9.78 5.68
C ASP A 55 -3.04 9.37 4.29
N LEU A 56 -3.04 8.07 4.05
CA LEU A 56 -3.49 7.43 2.83
C LEU A 56 -4.51 6.36 3.20
N THR A 57 -5.71 6.45 2.62
CA THR A 57 -6.72 5.40 2.75
C THR A 57 -6.58 4.42 1.59
N VAL A 58 -6.54 3.13 1.90
CA VAL A 58 -6.30 2.04 0.97
C VAL A 58 -7.41 1.01 1.09
N MET A 59 -8.13 0.77 0.00
CA MET A 59 -9.02 -0.39 -0.13
C MET A 59 -8.16 -1.62 -0.37
N VAL A 60 -8.09 -2.53 0.59
CA VAL A 60 -7.20 -3.68 0.53
C VAL A 60 -7.75 -4.70 -0.47
N GLU A 61 -6.92 -5.06 -1.46
CA GLU A 61 -7.21 -6.16 -2.38
C GLU A 61 -6.59 -7.47 -1.85
N ASP A 62 -5.31 -7.42 -1.45
CA ASP A 62 -4.58 -8.56 -0.90
C ASP A 62 -3.52 -8.07 0.11
N PHE A 63 -3.14 -8.92 1.08
CA PHE A 63 -2.31 -8.52 2.22
C PHE A 63 -1.24 -9.54 2.65
N ASP A 64 -1.09 -10.65 1.93
CA ASP A 64 -0.14 -11.73 2.23
C ASP A 64 0.64 -12.14 0.97
N LEU A 65 0.98 -11.16 0.13
CA LEU A 65 1.75 -11.43 -1.08
C LEU A 65 3.23 -11.62 -0.74
N ASP A 66 3.89 -12.51 -1.47
CA ASP A 66 5.35 -12.55 -1.61
C ASP A 66 5.83 -11.59 -2.73
N GLU A 67 7.14 -11.39 -2.86
CA GLU A 67 7.75 -10.55 -3.91
C GLU A 67 7.27 -10.90 -5.33
N ALA A 68 7.08 -12.19 -5.62
CA ALA A 68 6.57 -12.65 -6.91
C ALA A 68 5.09 -12.25 -7.13
N GLY A 69 4.26 -12.38 -6.09
CA GLY A 69 2.86 -11.98 -6.12
C GLY A 69 2.70 -10.48 -6.30
N LEU A 70 3.49 -9.69 -5.55
CA LEU A 70 3.55 -8.24 -5.70
C LEU A 70 3.94 -7.84 -7.13
N ARG A 71 4.98 -8.46 -7.70
CA ARG A 71 5.42 -8.15 -9.06
C ARG A 71 4.31 -8.42 -10.09
N ASN A 72 3.69 -9.60 -10.03
CA ASN A 72 2.61 -9.96 -10.95
C ASN A 72 1.44 -8.97 -10.84
N TRP A 73 1.03 -8.65 -9.60
CA TRP A 73 -0.01 -7.66 -9.32
C TRP A 73 0.35 -6.28 -9.90
N ALA A 74 1.58 -5.80 -9.67
CA ALA A 74 2.04 -4.49 -10.12
C ALA A 74 2.15 -4.37 -11.65
N THR A 75 2.50 -5.45 -12.34
CA THR A 75 2.65 -5.46 -13.80
C THR A 75 1.35 -5.74 -14.57
N ALA A 76 0.24 -6.05 -13.87
CA ALA A 76 -1.04 -6.42 -14.48
C ALA A 76 -0.90 -7.48 -15.60
N VAL A 77 0.02 -8.42 -15.42
CA VAL A 77 0.17 -9.56 -16.34
C VAL A 77 -0.87 -10.59 -15.91
N GLU A 78 -2.00 -10.61 -16.61
CA GLU A 78 -2.94 -11.73 -16.60
C GLU A 78 -2.33 -12.97 -17.28
#